data_AF-A0A1C6KL73-F1
#
_entry.id   AF-A0A1C6KL73-F1
#
_cell.length_a   1.000
_cell.length_b   1.000
_cell.length_c   1.000
_cell.angle_alpha   90.00
_cell.angle_beta   90.00
_cell.angle_gamma   90.00
#
_symmetry.space_group_name_H-M   'P 1'
#
loop_
_entity.id
_entity.type
_entity.pdbx_description
1 polymer ?
#
loop_
_entity_poly.entity_id
_entity_poly.type
_entity_poly.pdbx_seq_one_letter_code
_entity_poly.pdbx_strand_id
1 'polypeptide(L)'
;MKRKIIIYVLSILYVFMIGCDSTGTKENNEVSNEKDEFQNTEFVKNEGELTYALTNDYSITITDNITSDNPLIIEGEFFKTDTTEENNVVKVGRKLNLFSKDEDNNIINNYVLEAPSLTIQSENTIIKGGTFIGDIYIKAKGFEIDNTKVKGNLYFKDEETKGTFIKSNAASVQGKISVERKES
;
A
#
# COMPACT_ATOMS: atom_id res chain seq x y z
N MET A 1 31.28 -40.66 -70.72
CA MET A 1 30.82 -41.85 -69.97
C MET A 1 29.95 -41.39 -68.80
N LYS A 2 28.90 -42.16 -68.53
CA LYS A 2 27.68 -41.82 -67.77
C LYS A 2 27.95 -41.63 -66.26
N ARG A 3 27.34 -40.60 -65.63
CA ARG A 3 26.90 -40.60 -64.21
C ARG A 3 26.14 -39.29 -63.90
N LYS A 4 24.80 -39.34 -63.99
CA LYS A 4 23.80 -39.49 -62.92
C LYS A 4 23.51 -38.18 -62.15
N ILE A 5 22.34 -37.65 -62.47
CA ILE A 5 21.57 -36.55 -61.87
C ILE A 5 21.27 -36.83 -60.39
N ILE A 6 21.45 -35.84 -59.51
CA ILE A 6 20.59 -35.55 -58.35
C ILE A 6 20.48 -34.04 -58.21
N ILE A 7 19.29 -33.50 -58.45
CA ILE A 7 18.89 -32.10 -58.24
C ILE A 7 18.10 -32.09 -56.93
N TYR A 8 18.50 -31.29 -55.95
CA TYR A 8 17.63 -30.87 -54.85
C TYR A 8 17.39 -29.37 -54.98
N VAL A 9 16.19 -29.04 -55.46
CA VAL A 9 15.61 -27.69 -55.47
C VAL A 9 15.13 -27.41 -54.05
N LEU A 10 15.79 -26.49 -53.34
CA LEU A 10 15.31 -25.95 -52.08
C LEU A 10 14.34 -24.81 -52.42
N SER A 11 13.06 -25.07 -52.26
CA SER A 11 11.95 -24.19 -52.61
C SER A 11 11.91 -22.92 -51.74
N ILE A 12 11.96 -21.79 -52.43
CA ILE A 12 11.51 -20.47 -51.97
C ILE A 12 10.00 -20.53 -51.74
N LEU A 13 9.54 -20.06 -50.58
CA LEU A 13 8.15 -19.61 -50.42
C LEU A 13 8.14 -18.28 -49.65
N TYR A 14 7.85 -17.21 -50.39
CA TYR A 14 7.52 -15.88 -49.88
C TYR A 14 6.02 -15.82 -49.62
N VAL A 15 5.59 -15.37 -48.45
CA VAL A 15 4.21 -14.88 -48.25
C VAL A 15 4.26 -13.55 -47.50
N PHE A 16 3.61 -12.57 -48.12
CA PHE A 16 3.33 -11.21 -47.68
C PHE A 16 2.61 -11.15 -46.33
N MET A 17 2.93 -10.13 -45.52
CA MET A 17 2.09 -9.69 -44.40
C MET A 17 1.79 -8.20 -44.54
N ILE A 18 0.54 -7.87 -44.89
CA ILE A 18 -0.11 -6.58 -44.60
C ILE A 18 -1.36 -6.93 -43.78
N GLY A 19 -1.59 -6.17 -42.70
CA GLY A 19 -2.45 -6.53 -41.58
C GLY A 19 -3.95 -6.24 -41.72
N CYS A 20 -4.70 -6.51 -40.65
CA CYS A 20 -5.54 -5.53 -39.90
C CYS A 20 -6.24 -6.21 -38.70
N ASP A 21 -6.42 -5.43 -37.64
CA ASP A 21 -7.46 -5.47 -36.59
C ASP A 21 -7.61 -6.65 -35.61
N SER A 22 -7.33 -6.36 -34.32
CA SER A 22 -8.32 -6.41 -33.23
C SER A 22 -7.69 -5.97 -31.89
N THR A 23 -8.18 -4.84 -31.38
CA THR A 23 -8.60 -4.58 -29.99
C THR A 23 -7.93 -5.36 -28.85
N GLY A 24 -7.31 -4.64 -27.90
CA GLY A 24 -7.10 -5.17 -26.54
C GLY A 24 -5.99 -4.51 -25.73
N THR A 25 -6.30 -3.34 -25.18
CA THR A 25 -5.80 -2.78 -23.91
C THR A 25 -4.29 -2.68 -23.68
N LYS A 26 -3.83 -1.43 -23.68
CA LYS A 26 -2.54 -0.99 -23.17
C LYS A 26 -2.44 -1.34 -21.68
N GLU A 27 -1.48 -2.19 -21.32
CA GLU A 27 -0.95 -2.24 -19.96
C GLU A 27 -0.27 -0.91 -19.67
N ASN A 28 -0.99 -0.01 -19.00
CA ASN A 28 -0.37 1.09 -18.29
C ASN A 28 0.38 0.47 -17.09
N ASN A 29 1.64 0.12 -17.29
CA ASN A 29 2.60 0.13 -16.20
C ASN A 29 2.71 1.58 -15.74
N GLU A 30 1.83 1.98 -14.81
CA GLU A 30 2.11 3.12 -13.95
C GLU A 30 3.30 2.72 -13.08
N VAL A 31 4.49 3.06 -13.58
CA VAL A 31 5.66 3.24 -12.76
C VAL A 31 5.34 4.41 -11.83
N SER A 32 4.77 4.09 -10.66
CA SER A 32 4.74 5.01 -9.54
C SER A 32 6.18 5.39 -9.25
N ASN A 33 6.54 6.66 -9.43
CA ASN A 33 7.84 7.17 -9.04
C ASN A 33 7.99 7.00 -7.52
N GLU A 34 8.54 5.87 -7.09
CA GLU A 34 8.75 5.44 -5.71
C GLU A 34 9.89 6.20 -5.01
N LYS A 35 10.15 7.45 -5.41
CA LYS A 35 11.28 8.27 -4.95
C LYS A 35 11.02 9.01 -3.63
N ASP A 36 9.87 8.79 -3.01
CA ASP A 36 9.39 9.63 -1.89
C ASP A 36 8.45 8.87 -0.94
N GLU A 37 8.88 7.71 -0.47
CA GLU A 37 8.10 6.98 0.55
C GLU A 37 8.39 7.49 1.97
N PHE A 38 9.61 7.98 2.20
CA PHE A 38 10.09 8.42 3.51
C PHE A 38 10.45 9.90 3.61
N GLN A 39 10.29 10.74 2.57
CA GLN A 39 10.65 12.15 2.78
C GLN A 39 9.71 12.79 3.80
N ASN A 40 10.32 13.45 4.79
CA ASN A 40 9.62 14.05 5.92
C ASN A 40 8.82 13.03 6.75
N THR A 41 9.24 11.76 6.79
CA THR A 41 8.70 10.80 7.77
C THR A 41 9.36 11.02 9.13
N GLU A 42 8.57 10.93 10.19
CA GLU A 42 9.09 10.80 11.55
C GLU A 42 9.52 9.35 11.78
N PHE A 43 10.73 9.14 12.29
CA PHE A 43 11.26 7.81 12.58
C PHE A 43 11.15 7.52 14.08
N VAL A 44 10.48 6.41 14.42
CA VAL A 44 10.23 6.04 15.81
C VAL A 44 10.73 4.62 16.10
N LYS A 45 11.09 4.35 17.36
CA LYS A 45 11.61 3.04 17.81
C LYS A 45 10.98 2.52 19.10
N ASN A 46 10.06 3.25 19.72
CA ASN A 46 9.38 2.83 20.95
C ASN A 46 7.95 3.38 21.04
N GLU A 47 7.16 2.84 21.97
CA GLU A 47 5.74 3.18 22.19
C GLU A 47 5.52 4.68 22.44
N GLY A 48 6.38 5.32 23.23
CA GLY A 48 6.24 6.74 23.60
C GLY A 48 6.40 7.66 22.38
N GLU A 49 7.46 7.44 21.60
CA GLU A 49 7.68 8.15 20.32
C GLU A 49 6.55 7.88 19.32
N LEU A 50 6.13 6.61 19.19
CA LEU A 50 5.04 6.23 18.30
C LEU A 50 3.73 6.94 18.66
N THR A 51 3.33 6.91 19.93
CA THR A 51 2.08 7.52 20.38
C THR A 51 2.06 9.02 20.10
N TYR A 52 3.17 9.71 20.36
CA TYR A 52 3.30 11.13 20.03
C TYR A 52 3.19 11.38 18.52
N ALA A 53 3.88 10.59 17.71
CA ALA A 53 3.89 10.75 16.26
C ALA A 53 2.52 10.42 15.62
N LEU A 54 1.80 9.43 16.16
CA LEU A 54 0.45 9.07 15.69
C LEU A 54 -0.57 10.21 15.85
N THR A 55 -0.32 11.17 16.75
CA THR A 55 -1.09 12.40 16.89
C THR A 55 -0.55 13.56 16.04
N ASN A 56 0.77 13.70 15.91
CA ASN A 56 1.38 14.95 15.42
C ASN A 56 1.97 14.89 14.00
N ASP A 57 2.30 13.70 13.48
CA ASP A 57 3.16 13.57 12.29
C ASP A 57 2.48 12.85 11.14
N TYR A 58 2.37 13.50 9.98
CA TYR A 58 1.60 12.99 8.84
C TYR A 58 2.10 11.64 8.29
N SER A 59 3.41 11.37 8.39
CA SER A 59 4.07 10.16 7.92
C SER A 59 5.01 9.64 9.01
N ILE A 60 4.88 8.36 9.35
CA ILE A 60 5.59 7.72 10.46
C ILE A 60 6.21 6.43 9.94
N THR A 61 7.46 6.17 10.34
CA THR A 61 8.16 4.94 10.01
C THR A 61 8.75 4.35 11.27
N ILE A 62 8.35 3.12 11.61
CA ILE A 62 8.98 2.42 12.74
C ILE A 62 10.29 1.80 12.28
N THR A 63 11.28 1.82 13.16
CA THR A 63 12.64 1.31 12.90
C THR A 63 13.02 0.11 13.76
N ASP A 64 12.07 -0.37 14.57
CA ASP A 64 12.16 -1.58 15.36
C ASP A 64 10.75 -2.15 15.57
N ASN A 65 10.66 -3.38 16.09
CA ASN A 65 9.41 -3.92 16.59
C ASN A 65 8.95 -3.11 17.81
N ILE A 66 7.66 -2.80 17.88
CA ILE A 66 7.08 -2.04 18.98
C ILE A 66 5.90 -2.84 19.54
N THR A 67 5.89 -3.03 20.85
CA THR A 67 4.72 -3.49 21.60
C THR A 67 4.22 -2.33 22.44
N SER A 68 2.92 -2.07 22.37
CA SER A 68 2.20 -1.06 23.15
C SER A 68 1.24 -1.79 24.09
N ASP A 69 1.29 -1.48 25.38
CA ASP A 69 0.30 -1.99 26.34
C ASP A 69 -1.05 -1.23 26.22
N ASN A 70 -1.03 -0.08 25.53
CA ASN A 70 -2.17 0.80 25.38
C ASN A 70 -2.76 0.75 23.96
N PRO A 71 -4.09 0.99 23.80
CA PRO A 71 -4.68 1.25 22.50
C PRO A 71 -4.02 2.43 21.79
N LEU A 72 -3.78 2.29 20.49
CA LEU A 72 -3.22 3.34 19.64
C LEU A 72 -4.32 4.04 18.84
N ILE A 73 -4.12 5.32 18.52
CA ILE A 73 -5.08 6.13 17.76
C ILE A 73 -4.33 6.91 16.69
N ILE A 74 -4.78 6.81 15.44
CA ILE A 74 -4.34 7.69 14.35
C ILE A 74 -5.44 8.73 14.14
N GLU A 75 -5.13 9.97 14.46
CA GLU A 75 -6.02 11.11 14.36
C GLU A 75 -5.33 12.34 13.77
N GLY A 76 -6.12 13.41 13.59
CA GLY A 76 -5.66 14.66 13.00
C GLY A 76 -5.84 14.73 11.48
N GLU A 77 -5.77 15.94 10.95
CA GLU A 77 -5.85 16.25 9.53
C GLU A 77 -4.59 16.98 9.09
N PHE A 78 -4.05 16.61 7.93
CA PHE A 78 -2.82 17.16 7.40
C PHE A 78 -3.07 17.71 6.01
N PHE A 79 -2.37 18.79 5.68
CA PHE A 79 -2.54 19.49 4.42
C PHE A 79 -1.16 19.81 3.83
N LYS A 80 -1.05 19.74 2.50
CA LYS A 80 0.13 20.19 1.75
C LYS A 80 -0.30 21.23 0.72
N THR A 81 0.54 22.23 0.50
CA THR A 81 0.37 23.16 -0.62
C THR A 81 0.76 22.45 -1.91
N ASP A 82 -0.18 22.35 -2.82
CA ASP A 82 0.05 21.95 -4.20
C ASP A 82 0.72 23.11 -4.93
N THR A 83 1.98 22.91 -5.30
CA THR A 83 2.78 23.92 -6.01
C THR A 83 2.56 23.88 -7.53
N THR A 84 1.71 22.97 -8.03
CA THR A 84 1.47 22.76 -9.47
C THR A 84 0.24 23.49 -9.99
N GLU A 85 -0.76 23.75 -9.13
CA GLU A 85 -1.96 24.53 -9.43
C GLU A 85 -2.17 25.63 -8.38
N GLU A 86 -2.08 26.91 -8.75
CA GLU A 86 -2.40 28.12 -7.96
C GLU A 86 -2.24 28.02 -6.41
N ASN A 87 -1.18 27.38 -5.91
CA ASN A 87 -0.94 27.21 -4.47
C ASN A 87 -2.14 26.64 -3.69
N ASN A 88 -2.92 25.73 -4.30
CA ASN A 88 -4.06 25.11 -3.62
C ASN A 88 -3.59 24.28 -2.43
N VAL A 89 -4.33 24.31 -1.32
CA VAL A 89 -4.03 23.48 -0.14
C VAL A 89 -4.88 22.22 -0.21
N VAL A 90 -4.23 21.06 -0.34
CA VAL A 90 -4.89 19.76 -0.45
C VAL A 90 -4.72 18.95 0.84
N LYS A 91 -5.79 18.29 1.28
CA LYS A 91 -5.75 17.34 2.40
C LYS A 91 -4.95 16.11 1.97
N VAL A 92 -4.04 15.65 2.83
CA VAL A 92 -3.23 14.46 2.60
C VAL A 92 -3.56 13.37 3.60
N GLY A 93 -3.50 12.12 3.15
CA GLY A 93 -3.69 10.94 3.98
C GLY A 93 -2.49 10.68 4.91
N ARG A 94 -2.75 10.00 6.03
CA ARG A 94 -1.73 9.60 7.01
C ARG A 94 -0.98 8.36 6.52
N LYS A 95 0.32 8.26 6.79
CA LYS A 95 1.13 7.07 6.47
C LYS A 95 1.75 6.47 7.74
N LEU A 96 1.59 5.17 7.94
CA LEU A 96 2.31 4.39 8.93
C LEU A 96 3.06 3.25 8.25
N ASN A 97 4.38 3.39 8.16
CA ASN A 97 5.26 2.40 7.54
C ASN A 97 5.83 1.47 8.62
N LEU A 98 5.55 0.18 8.48
CA LEU A 98 6.03 -0.90 9.34
C LEU A 98 7.25 -1.61 8.74
N PHE A 99 8.04 -0.88 7.95
CA PHE A 99 9.19 -1.41 7.24
C PHE A 99 10.20 -0.28 7.00
N SER A 100 11.46 -0.65 6.71
CA SER A 100 12.50 0.31 6.32
C SER A 100 13.14 -0.10 5.00
N LYS A 101 13.67 0.90 4.28
CA LYS A 101 14.48 0.70 3.07
C LYS A 101 15.92 1.08 3.31
N ASP A 102 16.82 0.52 2.51
CA ASP A 102 18.19 1.04 2.38
C ASP A 102 18.27 2.23 1.43
N GLU A 103 19.49 2.76 1.23
CA GLU A 103 19.77 3.88 0.32
C GLU A 103 19.46 3.56 -1.15
N ASP A 104 19.45 2.26 -1.51
CA ASP A 104 19.14 1.75 -2.84
C ASP A 104 17.63 1.47 -3.03
N ASN A 105 16.78 1.84 -2.06
CA ASN A 105 15.33 1.64 -2.00
C ASN A 105 14.88 0.18 -1.86
N ASN A 106 15.75 -0.75 -1.51
CA ASN A 106 15.36 -2.12 -1.21
C ASN A 106 14.72 -2.19 0.18
N ILE A 107 13.59 -2.90 0.30
CA ILE A 107 13.04 -3.21 1.62
C ILE A 107 14.02 -4.13 2.36
N ILE A 108 14.58 -3.64 3.46
CA ILE A 108 15.57 -4.38 4.25
C ILE A 108 14.94 -5.06 5.46
N ASN A 109 13.92 -4.47 6.07
CA ASN A 109 13.27 -5.01 7.26
C ASN A 109 11.75 -4.82 7.20
N ASN A 110 11.02 -5.79 7.73
CA ASN A 110 9.60 -5.70 8.05
C ASN A 110 9.44 -5.87 9.55
N TYR A 111 8.77 -4.92 10.20
CA TYR A 111 8.63 -4.85 11.64
C TYR A 111 7.23 -5.29 12.08
N VAL A 112 7.12 -5.62 13.36
CA VAL A 112 5.88 -5.97 14.04
C VAL A 112 5.49 -4.82 14.96
N LEU A 113 4.27 -4.33 14.78
CA LEU A 113 3.61 -3.43 15.73
C LEU A 113 2.49 -4.19 16.42
N GLU A 114 2.59 -4.35 17.74
CA GLU A 114 1.59 -5.02 18.57
C GLU A 114 0.94 -4.02 19.52
N ALA A 115 -0.39 -4.02 19.56
CA ALA A 115 -1.18 -3.22 20.49
C ALA A 115 -2.54 -3.91 20.74
N PRO A 116 -3.21 -3.66 21.87
CA PRO A 116 -4.57 -4.16 22.10
C PRO A 116 -5.52 -3.79 20.96
N SER A 117 -5.44 -2.54 20.48
CA SER A 117 -6.15 -2.08 19.31
C SER A 117 -5.53 -0.84 18.67
N LEU A 118 -5.91 -0.59 17.41
CA LEU A 118 -5.59 0.62 16.65
C LEU A 118 -6.87 1.27 16.12
N THR A 119 -7.13 2.52 16.50
CA THR A 119 -8.28 3.28 15.98
C THR A 119 -7.86 4.23 14.86
N ILE A 120 -8.49 4.13 13.69
CA ILE A 120 -8.26 4.98 12.53
C ILE A 120 -9.36 6.05 12.46
N GLN A 121 -9.00 7.30 12.75
CA GLN A 121 -9.90 8.46 12.67
C GLN A 121 -9.57 9.43 11.54
N SER A 122 -8.35 9.37 11.00
CA SER A 122 -7.94 10.16 9.84
C SER A 122 -8.32 9.48 8.54
N GLU A 123 -8.94 10.23 7.63
CA GLU A 123 -9.27 9.76 6.28
C GLU A 123 -8.01 9.44 5.47
N ASN A 124 -8.14 8.51 4.54
CA ASN A 124 -7.06 8.11 3.62
C ASN A 124 -5.78 7.64 4.35
N THR A 125 -5.94 7.07 5.55
CA THR A 125 -4.81 6.50 6.29
C THR A 125 -4.35 5.21 5.61
N ILE A 126 -3.04 5.08 5.38
CA ILE A 126 -2.42 3.87 4.86
C ILE A 126 -1.43 3.28 5.86
N ILE A 127 -1.50 1.96 6.06
CA ILE A 127 -0.46 1.18 6.74
C ILE A 127 0.29 0.36 5.70
N LYS A 128 1.62 0.43 5.72
CA LYS A 128 2.48 -0.19 4.70
C LYS A 128 3.48 -1.17 5.31
N GLY A 129 3.63 -2.34 4.67
CA GLY A 129 4.58 -3.38 5.06
C GLY A 129 4.31 -4.01 6.43
N GLY A 130 5.25 -4.85 6.90
CA GLY A 130 5.26 -5.34 8.28
C GLY A 130 4.04 -6.17 8.70
N THR A 131 3.84 -6.25 10.01
CA THR A 131 2.71 -6.95 10.64
C THR A 131 2.14 -6.10 11.76
N PHE A 132 0.83 -5.90 11.76
CA PHE A 132 0.10 -5.37 12.91
C PHE A 132 -0.56 -6.53 13.67
N ILE A 133 -0.41 -6.57 15.00
CA ILE A 133 -1.06 -7.53 15.89
C ILE A 133 -2.00 -6.75 16.82
N GLY A 134 -3.28 -7.09 16.79
CA GLY A 134 -4.33 -6.34 17.46
C GLY A 134 -5.54 -6.10 16.56
N ASP A 135 -6.66 -5.67 17.16
CA ASP A 135 -7.87 -5.31 16.42
C ASP A 135 -7.78 -3.88 15.90
N ILE A 136 -8.29 -3.62 14.69
CA ILE A 136 -8.33 -2.27 14.10
C ILE A 136 -9.78 -1.80 14.05
N TYR A 137 -10.01 -0.58 14.55
CA TYR A 137 -11.30 0.10 14.55
C TYR A 137 -11.26 1.27 13.56
N ILE A 138 -11.98 1.16 12.46
CA ILE A 138 -11.96 2.09 11.33
C ILE A 138 -13.17 3.01 11.39
N LYS A 139 -12.92 4.28 11.72
CA LYS A 139 -13.95 5.33 11.86
C LYS A 139 -13.97 6.33 10.70
N ALA A 140 -12.97 6.28 9.82
CA ALA A 140 -12.80 7.19 8.69
C ALA A 140 -12.65 6.45 7.35
N LYS A 141 -13.02 7.12 6.27
CA LYS A 141 -13.03 6.56 4.90
C LYS A 141 -11.62 6.45 4.31
N GLY A 142 -11.47 5.58 3.33
CA GLY A 142 -10.26 5.43 2.53
C GLY A 142 -9.11 4.75 3.27
N PHE A 143 -9.39 3.99 4.33
CA PHE A 143 -8.36 3.22 5.02
C PHE A 143 -7.75 2.17 4.07
N GLU A 144 -6.42 2.12 4.00
CA GLU A 144 -5.68 1.21 3.16
C GLU A 144 -4.67 0.39 3.97
N ILE A 145 -4.56 -0.89 3.63
CA ILE A 145 -3.40 -1.71 4.00
C ILE A 145 -2.65 -2.16 2.75
N ASP A 146 -1.36 -1.89 2.69
CA ASP A 146 -0.47 -2.21 1.57
C ASP A 146 0.66 -3.11 2.06
N ASN A 147 0.79 -4.31 1.48
CA ASN A 147 1.79 -5.31 1.86
C ASN A 147 1.85 -5.61 3.37
N THR A 148 0.78 -5.28 4.10
CA THR A 148 0.69 -5.37 5.56
C THR A 148 -0.09 -6.62 5.95
N LYS A 149 0.39 -7.33 6.97
CA LYS A 149 -0.34 -8.46 7.57
C LYS A 149 -1.02 -8.00 8.85
N VAL A 150 -2.34 -8.10 8.92
CA VAL A 150 -3.11 -7.82 10.15
C VAL A 150 -3.48 -9.14 10.83
N LYS A 151 -2.94 -9.36 12.02
CA LYS A 151 -3.29 -10.46 12.93
C LYS A 151 -4.29 -9.97 13.97
N GLY A 152 -5.52 -9.77 13.50
CA GLY A 152 -6.65 -9.31 14.30
C GLY A 152 -7.85 -9.05 13.41
N ASN A 153 -8.89 -8.50 14.00
CA ASN A 153 -10.15 -8.17 13.31
C ASN A 153 -10.13 -6.72 12.81
N LEU A 154 -10.91 -6.45 11.76
CA LEU A 154 -11.23 -5.10 11.31
C LEU A 154 -12.70 -4.79 11.61
N TYR A 155 -12.92 -3.71 12.34
CA TYR A 155 -14.24 -3.21 12.73
C TYR A 155 -14.49 -1.85 12.09
N PHE A 156 -15.46 -1.79 11.20
CA PHE A 156 -15.82 -0.55 10.51
C PHE A 156 -17.00 0.12 11.19
N LYS A 157 -16.99 1.44 11.28
CA LYS A 157 -18.08 2.24 11.85
C LYS A 157 -19.43 1.99 11.16
N ASP A 158 -19.43 1.87 9.83
CA ASP A 158 -20.61 1.66 9.00
C ASP A 158 -20.22 1.01 7.66
N GLU A 159 -21.22 0.58 6.88
CA GLU A 159 -20.99 -0.04 5.56
C GLU A 159 -20.40 0.95 4.54
N GLU A 160 -20.65 2.25 4.70
CA GLU A 160 -20.05 3.27 3.83
C GLU A 160 -18.53 3.32 4.04
N THR A 161 -18.08 3.39 5.29
CA THR A 161 -16.67 3.36 5.67
C THR A 161 -16.01 2.07 5.17
N LYS A 162 -16.66 0.93 5.39
CA LYS A 162 -16.18 -0.37 4.90
C LYS A 162 -16.09 -0.45 3.38
N GLY A 163 -17.03 0.14 2.66
CA GLY A 163 -17.03 0.20 1.19
C GLY A 163 -15.84 0.95 0.60
N THR A 164 -15.15 1.77 1.41
CA THR A 164 -13.93 2.50 1.01
C THR A 164 -12.63 1.84 1.44
N PHE A 165 -12.69 0.65 2.06
CA PHE A 165 -11.49 -0.07 2.50
C PHE A 165 -10.70 -0.61 1.30
N ILE A 166 -9.39 -0.35 1.30
CA ILE A 166 -8.48 -0.78 0.24
C ILE A 166 -7.49 -1.80 0.81
N LYS A 167 -7.30 -2.91 0.07
CA LYS A 167 -6.29 -3.91 0.36
C LYS A 167 -5.41 -4.09 -0.87
N SER A 168 -4.16 -3.66 -0.77
CA SER A 168 -3.23 -3.59 -1.89
C SER A 168 -2.09 -4.61 -1.76
N ASN A 169 -1.53 -5.01 -2.90
CA ASN A 169 -0.39 -5.93 -2.99
C ASN A 169 -0.60 -7.22 -2.18
N ALA A 170 0.40 -7.68 -1.43
CA ALA A 170 0.33 -8.91 -0.64
C ALA A 170 -0.34 -8.71 0.74
N ALA A 171 -1.11 -7.65 0.95
CA ALA A 171 -1.77 -7.39 2.22
C ALA A 171 -2.79 -8.48 2.59
N SER A 172 -2.91 -8.78 3.88
CA SER A 172 -3.79 -9.83 4.41
C SER A 172 -4.35 -9.49 5.78
N VAL A 173 -5.54 -10.03 6.08
CA VAL A 173 -6.22 -9.92 7.37
C VAL A 173 -6.57 -11.34 7.80
N GLN A 174 -6.11 -11.75 8.99
CA GLN A 174 -6.37 -13.10 9.50
C GLN A 174 -7.70 -13.21 10.26
N GLY A 175 -8.13 -12.12 10.91
CA GLY A 175 -9.38 -12.09 11.65
C GLY A 175 -10.59 -11.74 10.79
N LYS A 176 -11.69 -11.43 11.47
CA LYS A 176 -12.95 -11.06 10.86
C LYS A 176 -12.92 -9.62 10.35
N ILE A 177 -13.56 -9.38 9.22
CA ILE A 177 -13.85 -8.03 8.70
C ILE A 177 -15.36 -7.81 8.87
N SER A 178 -15.76 -6.84 9.69
CA SER A 178 -17.18 -6.54 9.91
C SER A 178 -17.46 -5.09 10.26
N VAL A 179 -18.70 -4.67 10.07
CA VAL A 179 -19.20 -3.41 10.63
C VAL A 179 -19.55 -3.62 12.11
N GLU A 180 -19.15 -2.69 12.97
CA GLU A 180 -19.62 -2.66 14.36
C GLU A 180 -21.14 -2.58 14.35
N ARG A 181 -21.83 -3.55 14.95
CA ARG A 181 -23.27 -3.37 15.17
C ARG A 181 -23.40 -2.20 16.15
N LYS A 182 -24.03 -1.11 15.71
CA LYS A 182 -24.75 -0.26 16.66
C LYS A 182 -25.70 -1.21 17.40
N GLU A 183 -25.45 -1.44 18.68
CA GLU A 183 -26.54 -1.88 19.54
C GLU A 183 -27.61 -0.79 19.44
N SER A 184 -28.71 -1.16 18.79
CA SER A 184 -29.91 -0.34 18.58
C SER A 184 -30.69 -0.21 19.87
#